data_AF-A8F4P2-F1
#
_entry.id   AF-A8F4P2-F1
#
_cell.length_a   1.000
_cell.length_b   1.000
_cell.length_c   1.000
_cell.angle_alpha   90.00
_cell.angle_beta   90.00
_cell.angle_gamma   90.00
#
_symmetry.space_group_name_H-M   'P 1'
#
loop_
_entity.id
_entity.type
_entity.pdbx_description
1 polymer ?
#
loop_
_entity_poly.entity_id
_entity_poly.type
_entity_poly.pdbx_seq_one_letter_code
_entity_poly.pdbx_strand_id
1 'polypeptide(L)'
;MTRFIDKMFPKQSPLRLLYEHALLTKKVSQFIVPALKNYFEDLPVEKMSEEVDVLEDKADEIKILIRESYTKLKFVYFDRVDILTILHEEDGVIDAVDDFLKALMLNKVEKPVIAEIQNIMIELAESCSDAVEGMVKSVSDLLLLVESSFAPSVALEEDRTATRVESNESNTDKLSLIAGKKIFSLKNAIHPVDIYYLEKLIRLLTRIADHAENVAERVRMITHI
;
A
#
# COMPACT_ATOMS: atom_id res chain seq x y z
N MET A 1 1.00 36.89 17.42
CA MET A 1 0.81 37.31 16.02
C MET A 1 1.74 36.50 15.15
N THR A 2 1.21 35.53 14.38
CA THR A 2 1.98 34.79 13.37
C THR A 2 2.46 35.76 12.29
N ARG A 3 3.74 35.71 11.92
CA ARG A 3 4.33 36.66 10.96
C ARG A 3 3.72 36.43 9.57
N PHE A 4 3.67 37.46 8.73
CA PHE A 4 3.13 37.36 7.35
C PHE A 4 3.84 36.26 6.53
N ILE A 5 5.14 36.06 6.75
CA ILE A 5 5.95 35.00 6.13
C ILE A 5 5.46 33.60 6.53
N ASP A 6 5.04 33.41 7.78
CA ASP A 6 4.53 32.12 8.29
C ASP A 6 3.19 31.72 7.63
N LYS A 7 2.50 32.66 6.98
CA LYS A 7 1.30 32.40 6.17
C LYS A 7 1.62 32.06 4.72
N MET A 8 2.83 32.36 4.24
CA MET A 8 3.24 32.15 2.84
C MET A 8 3.94 30.82 2.59
N PHE A 9 4.59 30.24 3.61
CA PHE A 9 5.29 28.96 3.47
C PHE A 9 4.70 27.90 4.41
N PRO A 10 4.49 26.66 3.94
CA PRO A 10 4.05 25.58 4.80
C PRO A 10 5.10 25.30 5.87
N LYS A 11 4.66 24.94 7.09
CA LYS A 11 5.55 24.65 8.23
C LYS A 11 6.42 23.42 8.00
N GLN A 12 6.00 22.53 7.10
CA GLN A 12 6.64 21.27 6.80
C GLN A 12 6.69 21.08 5.28
N SER A 13 7.75 20.44 4.80
CA SER A 13 7.91 20.14 3.37
C SER A 13 6.81 19.18 2.91
N PRO A 14 6.15 19.41 1.75
CA PRO A 14 5.18 18.46 1.19
C PRO A 14 5.76 17.06 0.97
N LEU A 15 7.04 16.94 0.59
CA LEU A 15 7.70 15.64 0.42
C LEU A 15 7.94 14.94 1.76
N ARG A 16 8.18 15.69 2.82
CA ARG A 16 8.30 15.13 4.16
C ARG A 16 6.95 14.60 4.66
N LEU A 17 5.89 15.37 4.41
CA LEU A 17 4.51 14.94 4.68
C LEU A 17 4.13 13.69 3.87
N LEU A 18 4.52 13.62 2.59
CA LEU A 18 4.32 12.44 1.75
C LEU A 18 5.01 11.20 2.35
N TYR A 19 6.28 11.32 2.75
CA TYR A 19 6.96 10.23 3.44
C TYR A 19 6.29 9.84 4.78
N GLU A 20 5.79 10.81 5.55
CA GLU A 20 5.04 10.53 6.78
C GLU A 20 3.72 9.80 6.51
N HIS A 21 3.04 10.11 5.40
CA HIS A 21 1.87 9.39 4.92
C HIS A 21 2.24 7.95 4.51
N ALA A 22 3.31 7.75 3.73
CA ALA A 22 3.86 6.42 3.43
C ALA A 22 4.21 5.61 4.71
N LEU A 23 4.68 6.24 5.78
CA LEU A 23 4.90 5.52 7.04
C LEU A 23 3.60 5.03 7.69
N LEU A 24 2.45 5.64 7.41
CA LEU A 24 1.14 5.14 7.83
C LEU A 24 0.71 3.95 6.98
N THR A 25 0.95 3.96 5.66
CA THR A 25 0.69 2.81 4.79
C THR A 25 1.48 1.57 5.26
N LYS A 26 2.74 1.77 5.70
CA LYS A 26 3.53 0.71 6.34
C LYS A 26 2.90 0.15 7.62
N LYS A 27 2.27 1.01 8.44
CA LYS A 27 1.64 0.56 9.68
C LYS A 27 0.38 -0.25 9.38
N VAL A 28 -0.46 0.21 8.46
CA VAL A 28 -1.67 -0.55 8.09
C VAL A 28 -1.30 -1.89 7.44
N SER A 29 -0.23 -1.95 6.63
CA SER A 29 0.18 -3.20 5.98
C SER A 29 0.64 -4.29 6.95
N GLN A 30 1.01 -3.93 8.20
CA GLN A 30 1.34 -4.89 9.26
C GLN A 30 0.14 -5.74 9.71
N PHE A 31 -1.09 -5.32 9.41
CA PHE A 31 -2.30 -6.07 9.75
C PHE A 31 -2.67 -7.13 8.71
N ILE A 32 -2.15 -7.05 7.47
CA ILE A 32 -2.56 -7.92 6.36
C ILE A 32 -2.36 -9.41 6.70
N VAL A 33 -1.13 -9.79 7.05
CA VAL A 33 -0.79 -11.20 7.33
C VAL A 33 -1.46 -11.70 8.63
N PRO A 34 -1.42 -10.98 9.77
CA PRO A 34 -2.13 -11.40 10.97
C PRO A 34 -3.64 -11.53 10.78
N ALA A 35 -4.29 -10.62 10.06
CA ALA A 35 -5.73 -10.67 9.84
C ALA A 35 -6.12 -11.88 8.99
N LEU A 36 -5.34 -12.19 7.95
CA LEU A 36 -5.58 -13.38 7.13
C LEU A 36 -5.40 -14.68 7.93
N LYS A 37 -4.37 -14.75 8.81
CA LYS A 37 -4.19 -15.88 9.71
C LYS A 37 -5.36 -16.03 10.67
N ASN A 38 -5.79 -14.93 11.30
CA ASN A 38 -6.97 -14.91 12.17
C ASN A 38 -8.22 -15.38 11.42
N TYR A 39 -8.40 -14.97 10.16
CA TYR A 39 -9.52 -15.41 9.34
C TYR A 39 -9.55 -16.94 9.17
N PHE A 40 -8.40 -17.56 8.89
CA PHE A 40 -8.28 -19.02 8.75
C PHE A 40 -8.40 -19.80 10.07
N GLU A 41 -8.03 -19.19 11.19
CA GLU A 41 -8.12 -19.77 12.53
C GLU A 41 -9.46 -19.50 13.24
N ASP A 42 -10.38 -18.81 12.56
CA ASP A 42 -11.65 -18.33 13.10
C ASP A 42 -11.51 -17.43 14.35
N LEU A 43 -10.50 -16.56 14.31
CA LEU A 43 -10.23 -15.53 15.31
C LEU A 43 -10.77 -14.17 14.85
N PRO A 44 -11.09 -13.26 15.80
CA PRO A 44 -11.57 -11.92 15.51
C PRO A 44 -10.53 -11.05 14.78
N VAL A 45 -11.02 -10.13 13.93
CA VAL A 45 -10.20 -9.14 13.19
C VAL A 45 -10.68 -7.70 13.42
N GLU A 46 -11.77 -7.51 14.16
CA GLU A 46 -12.47 -6.23 14.38
C GLU A 46 -11.53 -5.16 14.93
N LYS A 47 -10.69 -5.51 15.92
CA LYS A 47 -9.72 -4.58 16.50
C LYS A 47 -8.68 -4.10 15.49
N MET A 48 -8.27 -4.97 14.55
CA MET A 48 -7.33 -4.56 13.50
C MET A 48 -8.00 -3.58 12.55
N SER A 49 -9.28 -3.80 12.22
CA SER A 49 -10.07 -2.86 11.42
C SER A 49 -10.22 -1.50 12.11
N GLU A 50 -10.56 -1.48 13.41
CA GLU A 50 -10.65 -0.25 14.20
C GLU A 50 -9.31 0.51 14.26
N GLU A 51 -8.18 -0.22 14.36
CA GLU A 51 -6.85 0.39 14.32
C GLU A 51 -6.51 0.97 12.94
N VAL A 52 -6.97 0.34 11.86
CA VAL A 52 -6.83 0.88 10.49
C VAL A 52 -7.66 2.14 10.31
N ASP A 53 -8.91 2.19 10.76
CA ASP A 53 -9.75 3.40 10.70
C ASP A 53 -9.04 4.61 11.39
N VAL A 54 -8.41 4.37 12.55
CA VAL A 54 -7.63 5.40 13.28
C VAL A 54 -6.37 5.85 12.52
N LEU A 55 -5.78 4.97 11.71
CA LEU A 55 -4.63 5.30 10.87
C LEU A 55 -5.04 6.04 9.60
N GLU A 56 -6.18 5.68 9.00
CA GLU A 56 -6.82 6.38 7.89
C GLU A 56 -7.14 7.84 8.27
N ASP A 57 -7.77 8.08 9.43
CA ASP A 57 -8.06 9.43 9.92
C ASP A 57 -6.78 10.31 9.97
N LYS A 58 -5.66 9.73 10.44
CA LYS A 58 -4.37 10.44 10.48
C LYS A 58 -3.77 10.66 9.09
N ALA A 59 -3.97 9.71 8.17
CA ALA A 59 -3.52 9.81 6.80
C ALA A 59 -4.27 10.93 6.06
N ASP A 60 -5.58 11.02 6.26
CA ASP A 60 -6.43 12.06 5.71
C ASP A 60 -6.05 13.47 6.21
N GLU A 61 -5.67 13.62 7.48
CA GLU A 61 -5.11 14.87 8.00
C GLU A 61 -3.83 15.28 7.22
N ILE A 62 -2.92 14.34 6.98
CA ILE A 62 -1.68 14.61 6.22
C ILE A 62 -1.99 14.94 4.77
N LYS A 63 -2.93 14.25 4.13
CA LYS A 63 -3.39 14.49 2.76
C LYS A 63 -3.94 15.90 2.58
N ILE A 64 -4.71 16.40 3.55
CA ILE A 64 -5.18 17.80 3.58
C ILE A 64 -3.98 18.75 3.64
N LEU A 65 -3.03 18.51 4.55
CA LEU A 65 -1.83 19.34 4.70
C LEU A 65 -0.98 19.39 3.42
N ILE A 66 -0.83 18.27 2.70
CA ILE A 66 -0.10 18.22 1.43
C ILE A 66 -0.81 19.08 0.38
N ARG A 67 -2.12 18.89 0.18
CA ARG A 67 -2.94 19.64 -0.79
C ARG A 67 -2.91 21.15 -0.52
N GLU A 68 -3.01 21.54 0.74
CA GLU A 68 -2.87 22.93 1.16
C GLU A 68 -1.48 23.49 0.87
N SER A 69 -0.43 22.74 1.19
CA SER A 69 0.96 23.17 1.03
C SER A 69 1.25 23.47 -0.44
N TYR A 70 0.85 22.58 -1.34
CA TYR A 70 1.03 22.78 -2.77
C TYR A 70 0.25 23.99 -3.31
N THR A 71 -0.80 24.45 -2.64
CA THR A 71 -1.61 25.61 -3.09
C THR A 71 -0.93 26.93 -2.74
N LYS A 72 -0.04 26.91 -1.74
CA LYS A 72 0.71 28.07 -1.26
C LYS A 72 2.08 28.20 -1.96
N LEU A 73 2.67 27.09 -2.39
CA LEU A 73 4.00 27.05 -3.00
C LEU A 73 3.97 27.53 -4.47
N LYS A 74 4.86 28.48 -4.79
CA LYS A 74 5.08 28.95 -6.18
C LYS A 74 6.16 28.17 -6.93
N PHE A 75 7.13 27.62 -6.21
CA PHE A 75 8.24 26.84 -6.75
C PHE A 75 8.30 25.53 -5.97
N VAL A 76 8.42 24.42 -6.69
CA VAL A 76 8.44 23.05 -6.17
C VAL A 76 9.49 22.25 -6.94
N TYR A 77 10.03 21.20 -6.30
CA TYR A 77 11.07 20.36 -6.91
C TYR A 77 10.54 19.44 -8.01
N PHE A 78 9.29 19.00 -7.86
CA PHE A 78 8.60 18.08 -8.77
C PHE A 78 7.22 18.63 -9.12
N ASP A 79 6.63 18.18 -10.23
CA ASP A 79 5.29 18.60 -10.62
C ASP A 79 4.28 18.24 -9.52
N ARG A 80 3.35 19.17 -9.26
CA ARG A 80 2.26 18.97 -8.32
C ARG A 80 1.42 17.76 -8.71
N VAL A 81 1.17 17.54 -10.00
CA VAL A 81 0.36 16.42 -10.49
C VAL A 81 1.01 15.10 -10.10
N ASP A 82 2.33 14.98 -10.27
CA ASP A 82 3.06 13.76 -9.92
C ASP A 82 2.96 13.45 -8.42
N ILE A 83 3.18 14.46 -7.57
CA ILE A 83 3.12 14.26 -6.11
C ILE A 83 1.70 13.96 -5.63
N LEU A 84 0.68 14.61 -6.20
CA LEU A 84 -0.70 14.30 -5.87
C LEU A 84 -1.14 12.93 -6.41
N THR A 85 -0.52 12.44 -7.48
CA THR A 85 -0.73 11.08 -7.99
C THR A 85 -0.11 10.06 -7.03
N ILE A 86 1.13 10.27 -6.57
CA ILE A 86 1.75 9.41 -5.54
C ILE A 86 0.88 9.38 -4.29
N LEU A 87 0.46 10.54 -3.79
CA LEU A 87 -0.40 10.63 -2.61
C LEU A 87 -1.72 9.86 -2.80
N HIS A 88 -2.31 9.88 -3.99
CA HIS A 88 -3.54 9.15 -4.28
C HIS A 88 -3.34 7.63 -4.24
N GLU A 89 -2.22 7.14 -4.76
CA GLU A 89 -1.92 5.71 -4.74
C GLU A 89 -1.51 5.25 -3.32
N GLU A 90 -0.79 6.05 -2.54
CA GLU A 90 -0.53 5.76 -1.12
C GLU A 90 -1.83 5.65 -0.30
N ASP A 91 -2.80 6.53 -0.57
CA ASP A 91 -4.14 6.51 0.03
C ASP A 91 -4.89 5.22 -0.37
N GLY A 92 -4.78 4.82 -1.64
CA GLY A 92 -5.31 3.56 -2.16
C GLY A 92 -4.78 2.31 -1.44
N VAL A 93 -3.54 2.33 -0.93
CA VAL A 93 -3.01 1.24 -0.09
C VAL A 93 -3.81 1.12 1.21
N ILE A 94 -4.10 2.24 1.87
CA ILE A 94 -4.87 2.26 3.13
C ILE A 94 -6.28 1.77 2.88
N ASP A 95 -6.95 2.32 1.86
CA ASP A 95 -8.30 1.92 1.45
C ASP A 95 -8.38 0.43 1.12
N ALA A 96 -7.39 -0.12 0.40
CA ALA A 96 -7.37 -1.52 0.03
C ALA A 96 -7.16 -2.47 1.23
N VAL A 97 -6.34 -2.06 2.21
CA VAL A 97 -6.18 -2.81 3.47
C VAL A 97 -7.47 -2.79 4.27
N ASP A 98 -8.12 -1.64 4.38
CA ASP A 98 -9.41 -1.51 5.07
C ASP A 98 -10.51 -2.35 4.40
N ASP A 99 -10.66 -2.26 3.08
CA ASP A 99 -11.55 -3.09 2.27
C ASP A 99 -11.31 -4.59 2.52
N PHE A 100 -10.04 -5.00 2.60
CA PHE A 100 -9.64 -6.37 2.89
C PHE A 100 -10.08 -6.80 4.28
N LEU A 101 -9.81 -6.02 5.33
CA LEU A 101 -10.23 -6.33 6.71
C LEU A 101 -11.75 -6.40 6.84
N LYS A 102 -12.47 -5.44 6.25
CA LYS A 102 -13.95 -5.44 6.20
C LYS A 102 -14.49 -6.67 5.47
N ALA A 103 -13.81 -7.11 4.40
CA ALA A 103 -14.14 -8.38 3.76
C ALA A 103 -13.88 -9.60 4.65
N LEU A 104 -12.83 -9.65 5.46
CA LEU A 104 -12.63 -10.79 6.38
C LEU A 104 -13.76 -10.95 7.42
N MET A 105 -14.43 -9.85 7.79
CA MET A 105 -15.55 -9.86 8.73
C MET A 105 -16.91 -10.20 8.09
N LEU A 106 -17.05 -9.96 6.79
CA LEU A 106 -18.35 -10.00 6.10
C LEU A 106 -18.89 -11.43 5.92
N ASN A 107 -18.03 -12.41 5.67
CA ASN A 107 -18.42 -13.80 5.46
C ASN A 107 -17.28 -14.74 5.81
N LYS A 108 -17.64 -15.96 6.23
CA LYS A 108 -16.73 -17.07 6.50
C LYS A 108 -17.05 -18.21 5.53
N VAL A 109 -16.01 -18.85 5.00
CA VAL A 109 -16.20 -20.05 4.19
C VAL A 109 -16.67 -21.21 5.07
N GLU A 110 -17.65 -21.99 4.60
CA GLU A 110 -18.28 -23.02 5.44
C GLU A 110 -17.34 -24.20 5.72
N LYS A 111 -16.48 -24.54 4.74
CA LYS A 111 -15.49 -25.60 4.87
C LYS A 111 -14.12 -25.00 5.13
N PRO A 112 -13.32 -25.58 6.05
CA PRO A 112 -11.93 -25.16 6.25
C PRO A 112 -11.18 -25.20 4.92
N VAL A 113 -10.51 -24.10 4.60
CA VAL A 113 -9.62 -24.00 3.44
C VAL A 113 -8.50 -25.01 3.63
N ILE A 114 -8.17 -25.79 2.60
CA ILE A 114 -7.05 -26.75 2.71
C ILE A 114 -5.73 -26.00 2.97
N ALA A 115 -4.86 -26.58 3.78
CA ALA A 115 -3.61 -25.94 4.22
C ALA A 115 -2.74 -25.42 3.07
N GLU A 116 -2.73 -26.12 1.92
CA GLU A 116 -2.01 -25.67 0.72
C GLU A 116 -2.50 -24.30 0.23
N ILE A 117 -3.82 -24.07 0.16
CA ILE A 117 -4.39 -22.79 -0.28
C ILE A 117 -4.15 -21.71 0.77
N GLN A 118 -4.27 -22.04 2.06
CA GLN A 118 -3.98 -21.09 3.14
C GLN A 118 -2.54 -20.60 3.05
N ASN A 119 -1.57 -21.51 2.88
CA ASN A 119 -0.16 -21.17 2.78
C ASN A 119 0.11 -20.26 1.57
N ILE A 120 -0.45 -20.57 0.39
CA ILE A 120 -0.28 -19.73 -0.80
C ILE A 120 -0.88 -18.33 -0.58
N MET A 121 -2.04 -18.23 0.06
CA MET A 121 -2.65 -16.93 0.36
C MET A 121 -1.85 -16.14 1.41
N ILE A 122 -1.22 -16.82 2.37
CA ILE A 122 -0.32 -16.18 3.34
C ILE A 122 0.96 -15.69 2.64
N GLU A 123 1.56 -16.50 1.76
CA GLU A 123 2.71 -16.08 0.95
C GLU A 123 2.36 -14.88 0.05
N LEU A 124 1.15 -14.85 -0.52
CA LEU A 124 0.64 -13.71 -1.28
C LEU A 124 0.52 -12.47 -0.37
N ALA A 125 -0.07 -12.61 0.81
CA ALA A 125 -0.20 -11.53 1.77
C ALA A 125 1.16 -10.96 2.21
N GLU A 126 2.16 -11.82 2.42
CA GLU A 126 3.55 -11.41 2.70
C GLU A 126 4.16 -10.65 1.52
N SER A 127 3.96 -11.13 0.28
CA SER A 127 4.39 -10.43 -0.95
C SER A 127 3.75 -9.04 -1.09
N CYS A 128 2.46 -8.90 -0.76
CA CYS A 128 1.77 -7.62 -0.75
C CYS A 128 2.34 -6.66 0.30
N SER A 129 2.65 -7.16 1.51
CA SER A 129 3.32 -6.37 2.55
C SER A 129 4.72 -5.91 2.11
N ASP A 130 5.49 -6.77 1.42
CA ASP A 130 6.81 -6.43 0.89
C ASP A 130 6.73 -5.37 -0.22
N ALA A 131 5.69 -5.39 -1.06
CA ALA A 131 5.42 -4.33 -2.04
C ALA A 131 5.22 -2.97 -1.36
N VAL A 132 4.43 -2.92 -0.27
CA VAL A 132 4.26 -1.70 0.54
C VAL A 132 5.57 -1.24 1.16
N GLU A 133 6.43 -2.16 1.63
CA GLU A 133 7.77 -1.77 2.12
C GLU A 133 8.65 -1.16 1.01
N GLY A 134 8.61 -1.73 -0.19
CA GLY A 134 9.30 -1.20 -1.37
C GLY A 134 8.81 0.19 -1.77
N MET A 135 7.48 0.40 -1.75
CA MET A 135 6.88 1.72 -1.93
C MET A 135 7.41 2.74 -0.92
N VAL A 136 7.41 2.41 0.37
CA VAL A 136 7.87 3.32 1.44
C VAL A 136 9.34 3.69 1.24
N LYS A 137 10.16 2.72 0.83
CA LYS A 137 11.55 2.98 0.47
C LYS A 137 11.66 3.92 -0.73
N SER A 138 10.83 3.74 -1.76
CA SER A 138 10.83 4.59 -2.95
C SER A 138 10.49 6.04 -2.62
N VAL A 139 9.44 6.26 -1.81
CA VAL A 139 9.06 7.59 -1.32
C VAL A 139 10.16 8.20 -0.44
N SER A 140 10.84 7.39 0.37
CA SER A 140 12.01 7.83 1.14
C SER A 140 13.16 8.27 0.24
N ASP A 141 13.41 7.55 -0.85
CA ASP A 141 14.48 7.86 -1.80
C ASP A 141 14.17 9.15 -2.58
N LEU A 142 12.90 9.39 -2.94
CA LEU A 142 12.44 10.67 -3.51
C LEU A 142 12.75 11.86 -2.58
N LEU A 143 12.46 11.71 -1.29
CA LEU A 143 12.78 12.72 -0.28
C LEU A 143 14.30 12.92 -0.17
N LEU A 144 15.07 11.82 -0.08
CA LEU A 144 16.52 11.86 0.04
C LEU A 144 17.17 12.47 -1.21
N LEU A 145 16.60 12.29 -2.38
CA LEU A 145 17.10 12.88 -3.62
C LEU A 145 17.10 14.41 -3.52
N VAL A 146 16.03 15.00 -2.98
CA VAL A 146 15.96 16.45 -2.75
C VAL A 146 16.90 16.88 -1.61
N GLU A 147 16.92 16.16 -0.49
CA GLU A 147 17.79 16.49 0.66
C GLU A 147 19.28 16.40 0.33
N SER A 148 19.65 15.51 -0.61
CA SER A 148 21.02 15.34 -1.10
C SER A 148 21.37 16.26 -2.28
N SER A 149 20.49 17.20 -2.65
CA SER A 149 20.66 18.06 -3.84
C SER A 149 20.87 17.28 -5.14
N PHE A 150 20.04 16.25 -5.35
CA PHE A 150 19.98 15.40 -6.54
C PHE A 150 21.28 14.59 -6.77
N ALA A 151 21.83 14.01 -5.70
CA ALA A 151 23.02 13.18 -5.80
C ALA A 151 22.75 11.96 -6.72
N PRO A 152 23.59 11.69 -7.75
CA PRO A 152 23.39 10.57 -8.67
C PRO A 152 23.35 9.21 -7.97
N SER A 153 24.06 9.05 -6.85
CA SER A 153 24.04 7.81 -6.07
C SER A 153 22.67 7.50 -5.46
N VAL A 154 21.86 8.53 -5.16
CA VAL A 154 20.51 8.34 -4.61
C VAL A 154 19.54 7.94 -5.72
N ALA A 155 19.65 8.56 -6.91
CA ALA A 155 18.87 8.15 -8.07
C ALA A 155 19.16 6.69 -8.50
N LEU A 156 20.43 6.27 -8.45
CA LEU A 156 20.81 4.87 -8.70
C LEU A 156 20.27 3.90 -7.64
N GLU A 157 20.15 4.34 -6.39
CA GLU A 157 19.57 3.51 -5.33
C GLU A 157 18.05 3.40 -5.50
N GLU A 158 17.38 4.48 -5.90
CA GLU A 158 15.96 4.45 -6.25
C GLU A 158 15.67 3.49 -7.41
N ASP A 159 16.47 3.51 -8.47
CA ASP A 159 16.30 2.59 -9.60
C ASP A 159 16.42 1.11 -9.18
N ARG A 160 17.27 0.81 -8.19
CA ARG A 160 17.36 -0.53 -7.59
C ARG A 160 16.15 -0.85 -6.71
N THR A 161 15.64 0.13 -5.95
CA THR A 161 14.40 -0.02 -5.19
C THR A 161 13.25 -0.38 -6.14
N ALA A 162 13.06 0.38 -7.21
CA ALA A 162 12.01 0.13 -8.19
C ALA A 162 12.16 -1.25 -8.87
N THR A 163 13.38 -1.64 -9.26
CA THR A 163 13.65 -2.99 -9.83
C THR A 163 13.27 -4.11 -8.86
N ARG A 164 13.45 -3.91 -7.55
CA ARG A 164 13.00 -4.88 -6.53
C ARG A 164 11.48 -4.93 -6.43
N VAL A 165 10.80 -3.79 -6.53
CA VAL A 165 9.32 -3.73 -6.54
C VAL A 165 8.75 -4.46 -7.75
N GLU A 166 9.30 -4.26 -8.96
CA GLU A 166 8.91 -5.00 -10.17
C GLU A 166 9.10 -6.53 -10.02
N SER A 167 10.13 -6.95 -9.29
CA SER A 167 10.36 -8.36 -8.98
C SER A 167 9.31 -8.91 -8.00
N ASN A 168 8.85 -8.08 -7.07
CA ASN A 168 7.77 -8.42 -6.14
C ASN A 168 6.42 -8.50 -6.87
N GLU A 169 6.10 -7.58 -7.76
CA GLU A 169 4.90 -7.61 -8.63
C GLU A 169 4.80 -8.94 -9.37
N SER A 170 5.89 -9.34 -10.04
CA SER A 170 5.98 -10.62 -10.74
C SER A 170 5.69 -11.82 -9.83
N ASN A 171 6.06 -11.74 -8.54
CA ASN A 171 5.81 -12.78 -7.56
C ASN A 171 4.35 -12.77 -7.07
N THR A 172 3.81 -11.59 -6.76
CA THR A 172 2.41 -11.37 -6.37
C THR A 172 1.46 -11.92 -7.45
N ASP A 173 1.68 -11.59 -8.71
CA ASP A 173 0.92 -12.08 -9.86
C ASP A 173 0.94 -13.60 -9.97
N LYS A 174 2.13 -14.19 -9.81
CA LYS A 174 2.32 -15.64 -9.85
C LYS A 174 1.55 -16.32 -8.72
N LEU A 175 1.65 -15.81 -7.49
CA LEU A 175 0.97 -16.38 -6.32
C LEU A 175 -0.54 -16.26 -6.43
N SER A 176 -1.05 -15.11 -6.86
CA SER A 176 -2.48 -14.88 -7.15
C SER A 176 -3.02 -15.88 -8.18
N LEU A 177 -2.29 -16.09 -9.28
CA LEU A 177 -2.68 -17.06 -10.31
C LEU A 177 -2.69 -18.51 -9.80
N ILE A 178 -1.69 -18.89 -9.00
CA ILE A 178 -1.61 -20.22 -8.40
C ILE A 178 -2.78 -20.43 -7.43
N ALA A 179 -3.03 -19.46 -6.54
CA ALA A 179 -4.10 -19.50 -5.56
C ALA A 179 -5.48 -19.61 -6.24
N GLY A 180 -5.75 -18.75 -7.23
CA GLY A 180 -6.99 -18.76 -8.01
C GLY A 180 -7.23 -20.11 -8.70
N LYS A 181 -6.21 -20.65 -9.40
CA LYS A 181 -6.32 -21.97 -10.05
C LYS A 181 -6.66 -23.08 -9.04
N LYS A 182 -6.05 -23.04 -7.85
CA LYS A 182 -6.30 -24.03 -6.79
C LYS A 182 -7.71 -23.90 -6.22
N ILE A 183 -8.16 -22.68 -5.93
CA ILE A 183 -9.53 -22.43 -5.44
C ILE A 183 -10.58 -22.90 -6.46
N PHE A 184 -10.45 -22.53 -7.73
CA PHE A 184 -11.41 -22.96 -8.76
C PHE A 184 -11.35 -24.47 -9.08
N SER A 185 -10.26 -25.16 -8.75
CA SER A 185 -10.21 -26.63 -8.85
C SER A 185 -11.20 -27.31 -7.88
N LEU A 186 -11.60 -26.62 -6.81
CA LEU A 186 -12.55 -27.11 -5.80
C LEU A 186 -14.03 -26.89 -6.18
N LYS A 187 -14.33 -26.46 -7.41
CA LYS A 187 -15.69 -26.12 -7.88
C LYS A 187 -16.77 -27.19 -7.73
N ASN A 188 -16.37 -28.45 -7.61
CA ASN A 188 -17.28 -29.58 -7.39
C ASN A 188 -17.28 -30.07 -5.92
N ALA A 189 -16.48 -29.45 -5.04
CA ALA A 189 -16.21 -29.92 -3.68
C ALA A 189 -16.70 -28.93 -2.59
N ILE A 190 -16.71 -27.63 -2.88
CA ILE A 190 -17.15 -26.58 -1.95
C ILE A 190 -18.25 -25.71 -2.56
N HIS A 191 -18.93 -24.91 -1.73
CA HIS A 191 -20.02 -24.07 -2.18
C HIS A 191 -19.52 -22.99 -3.16
N PRO A 192 -20.24 -22.70 -4.27
CA PRO A 192 -19.79 -21.70 -5.24
C PRO A 192 -19.56 -20.31 -4.65
N VAL A 193 -20.35 -19.92 -3.64
CA VAL A 193 -20.15 -18.64 -2.95
C VAL A 193 -18.81 -18.60 -2.25
N ASP A 194 -18.36 -19.69 -1.61
CA ASP A 194 -17.06 -19.76 -0.93
C ASP A 194 -15.90 -19.60 -1.91
N ILE A 195 -16.03 -20.17 -3.12
CA ILE A 195 -15.03 -20.04 -4.19
C ILE A 195 -14.88 -18.58 -4.60
N TYR A 196 -16.00 -17.91 -4.91
CA TYR A 196 -15.98 -16.49 -5.26
C TYR A 196 -15.53 -15.63 -4.08
N TYR A 197 -15.81 -16.05 -2.84
CA TYR A 197 -15.40 -15.32 -1.66
C TYR A 197 -13.87 -15.36 -1.47
N LEU A 198 -13.27 -16.54 -1.57
CA LEU A 198 -11.81 -16.68 -1.49
C LEU A 198 -11.11 -15.95 -2.65
N GLU A 199 -11.68 -15.99 -3.84
CA GLU A 199 -11.18 -15.24 -5.00
C GLU A 199 -11.26 -13.72 -4.78
N LYS A 200 -12.36 -13.23 -4.21
CA LYS A 200 -12.49 -11.83 -3.78
C LYS A 200 -11.39 -11.44 -2.79
N LEU A 201 -11.08 -12.27 -1.80
CA LEU A 201 -10.01 -11.99 -0.84
C LEU A 201 -8.64 -11.89 -1.53
N ILE A 202 -8.35 -12.75 -2.52
CA ILE A 202 -7.13 -12.65 -3.35
C ILE A 202 -7.10 -11.33 -4.14
N ARG A 203 -8.22 -10.93 -4.74
CA ARG A 203 -8.32 -9.65 -5.45
C ARG A 203 -8.07 -8.45 -4.55
N LEU A 204 -8.56 -8.50 -3.30
CA LEU A 204 -8.32 -7.43 -2.35
C LEU A 204 -6.85 -7.36 -1.92
N LEU A 205 -6.19 -8.51 -1.71
CA LEU A 205 -4.75 -8.56 -1.44
C LEU A 205 -3.93 -7.97 -2.60
N THR A 206 -4.22 -8.38 -3.84
CA THR A 206 -3.49 -7.89 -5.02
C THR A 206 -3.67 -6.39 -5.23
N ARG A 207 -4.87 -5.83 -5.01
CA ARG A 207 -5.09 -4.36 -5.05
C ARG A 207 -4.16 -3.58 -4.11
N ILE A 208 -3.78 -4.13 -2.96
CA ILE A 208 -2.83 -3.48 -2.03
C ILE A 208 -1.44 -3.38 -2.69
N ALA A 209 -1.00 -4.45 -3.34
CA ALA A 209 0.28 -4.49 -4.04
C ALA A 209 0.28 -3.56 -5.26
N ASP A 210 -0.79 -3.59 -6.06
CA ASP A 210 -0.95 -2.74 -7.25
C ASP A 210 -0.76 -1.25 -6.91
N HIS A 211 -1.43 -0.77 -5.85
CA HIS A 211 -1.28 0.62 -5.41
C HIS A 211 0.15 0.94 -4.94
N ALA A 212 0.81 0.01 -4.24
CA ALA A 212 2.18 0.19 -3.80
C ALA A 212 3.18 0.23 -4.97
N GLU A 213 2.97 -0.62 -5.97
CA GLU A 213 3.76 -0.70 -7.20
C GLU A 213 3.60 0.56 -8.05
N ASN A 214 2.37 1.06 -8.21
CA ASN A 214 2.08 2.33 -8.90
C ASN A 214 2.83 3.53 -8.29
N VAL A 215 2.94 3.59 -6.97
CA VAL A 215 3.75 4.62 -6.30
C VAL A 215 5.22 4.49 -6.68
N ALA A 216 5.79 3.29 -6.58
CA ALA A 216 7.20 3.06 -6.90
C ALA A 216 7.51 3.38 -8.38
N GLU A 217 6.64 2.96 -9.31
CA GLU A 217 6.76 3.29 -10.73
C GLU A 217 6.71 4.81 -10.93
N ARG A 218 5.79 5.50 -10.26
CA ARG A 218 5.67 6.97 -10.34
C ARG A 218 6.92 7.66 -9.80
N VAL A 219 7.46 7.21 -8.68
CA VAL A 219 8.73 7.74 -8.15
C VAL A 219 9.85 7.53 -9.16
N ARG A 220 10.02 6.30 -9.68
CA ARG A 220 11.04 5.99 -10.69
C ARG A 220 10.94 6.90 -11.91
N MET A 221 9.74 7.14 -12.44
CA MET A 221 9.54 8.04 -13.58
C MET A 221 10.01 9.47 -13.32
N ILE A 222 9.88 9.95 -12.08
CA ILE A 222 10.28 11.31 -11.67
C ILE A 222 11.80 11.39 -11.44
N THR A 223 12.41 10.31 -10.93
CA THR A 223 13.81 10.28 -10.51
C THR A 223 14.78 9.76 -11.58
N HIS A 224 14.27 9.12 -12.63
CA HIS A 224 15.05 8.65 -13.75
C HIS A 224 15.47 9.83 -14.65
N ILE A 225 16.65 10.39 -14.37
CA ILE A 225 17.28 11.52 -15.09
C ILE A 225 18.36 11.02 -16.05
#